data_AF-A0A931IAL4-F1
#
_entry.id   AF-A0A931IAL4-F1
#
_cell.length_a   1.000
_cell.length_b   1.000
_cell.length_c   1.000
_cell.angle_alpha   90.00
_cell.angle_beta   90.00
_cell.angle_gamma   90.00
#
_symmetry.space_group_name_H-M   'P 1'
#
loop_
_entity.id
_entity.type
_entity.pdbx_description
1 polymer ?
#
loop_
_entity_poly.entity_id
_entity_poly.type
_entity_poly.pdbx_seq_one_letter_code
_entity_poly.pdbx_strand_id
1 'polypeptide(L)' 'MRVSSHGSVHYLRCVCGQWLASHRGGVSPVSGVGACLPPPGDHLELIPLPEE' A
#
# COMPACT_ATOMS: atom_id res chain seq x y z
N MET A 1 10.75 -0.88 -2.45
CA MET A 1 11.25 -1.07 -3.84
C MET A 1 11.07 0.23 -4.63
N ARG A 2 12.05 0.67 -5.44
CA ARG A 2 11.90 1.85 -6.33
C ARG A 2 11.02 1.47 -7.52
N VAL A 3 10.02 2.30 -7.80
CA VAL A 3 9.05 2.09 -8.89
C VAL A 3 9.31 3.01 -10.06
N SER A 4 9.54 4.30 -9.78
CA SER A 4 9.79 5.31 -10.82
C SER A 4 10.60 6.49 -10.26
N SER A 5 10.92 7.45 -11.12
CA SER A 5 11.59 8.68 -10.72
C SER A 5 11.20 9.85 -11.60
N HIS A 6 11.13 11.03 -11.01
CA HIS A 6 10.91 12.29 -11.69
C HIS A 6 11.87 13.34 -11.13
N GLY A 7 12.87 13.72 -11.92
CA GLY A 7 13.93 14.63 -11.47
C GLY A 7 14.66 14.07 -10.24
N SER A 8 14.71 14.85 -9.17
CA SER A 8 15.31 14.48 -7.88
C SER A 8 14.40 13.67 -6.95
N VAL A 9 13.20 13.30 -7.42
CA VAL A 9 12.22 12.53 -6.65
C VAL A 9 12.20 11.08 -7.13
N HIS A 10 12.28 10.14 -6.20
CA HIS A 10 12.12 8.71 -6.46
C HIS A 10 10.85 8.20 -5.79
N TYR A 11 9.97 7.59 -6.58
CA TYR A 11 8.77 6.96 -6.06
C TYR A 11 9.07 5.51 -5.67
N LEU A 12 8.68 5.14 -4.46
CA LEU A 12 8.91 3.84 -3.86
C LEU A 12 7.58 3.21 -3.46
N ARG A 13 7.54 1.87 -3.48
CA ARG A 13 6.46 1.08 -2.88
C ARG A 13 7.01 0.31 -1.68
N CYS A 14 6.37 0.47 -0.53
CA CYS A 14 6.62 -0.32 0.66
C CYS A 14 6.03 -1.73 0.49
N VAL A 15 6.58 -2.71 1.21
CA VAL A 15 6.05 -4.08 1.23
C VAL A 15 4.60 -4.15 1.71
N CYS A 16 4.18 -3.23 2.59
CA CYS A 16 2.79 -3.13 3.03
C CYS A 16 1.83 -2.55 1.97
N GLY A 17 2.35 -2.10 0.82
CA GLY A 17 1.55 -1.49 -0.26
C GLY A 17 1.51 0.04 -0.24
N GLN A 18 2.05 0.68 0.80
CA GLN A 18 2.08 2.14 0.88
C GLN A 18 3.03 2.77 -0.15
N TRP A 19 2.62 3.90 -0.73
CA TRP A 19 3.47 4.72 -1.59
C TRP A 19 4.31 5.71 -0.78
N LEU A 20 5.60 5.80 -1.13
CA LEU A 20 6.56 6.72 -0.53
C LEU A 20 7.28 7.51 -1.63
N ALA A 21 7.64 8.75 -1.35
CA ALA A 21 8.51 9.56 -2.19
C ALA A 21 9.81 9.86 -1.45
N SER A 22 10.93 9.49 -2.05
CA SER A 22 12.27 9.88 -1.59
C SER A 22 12.72 11.11 -2.34
N HIS A 23 13.19 12.11 -1.59
CA HIS A 23 13.71 13.38 -2.08
C HIS A 23 14.90 13.81 -1.21
N ARG A 24 15.54 14.94 -1.53
CA ARG A 24 16.72 15.43 -0.80
C ARG A 24 16.50 15.62 0.71
N GLY A 25 15.24 15.82 1.13
CA GLY A 25 14.84 16.03 2.52
C GLY A 25 14.48 14.74 3.28
N GLY A 26 14.64 13.56 2.68
CA GLY A 26 14.27 12.28 3.27
C GLY A 26 13.17 11.57 2.51
N VAL A 27 12.39 10.76 3.22
CA VAL A 27 11.31 9.94 2.66
C VAL A 27 9.99 10.35 3.27
N SER A 28 9.02 10.70 2.42
CA SER A 28 7.68 11.14 2.83
C SER A 28 6.61 10.22 2.24
N PRO A 29 5.50 9.94 2.96
CA PRO A 29 4.37 9.20 2.39
C PRO A 29 3.69 10.03 1.28
N VAL A 30 3.27 9.37 0.20
CA VAL A 30 2.50 10.02 -0.87
C VAL A 30 1.02 10.01 -0.47
N SER A 31 0.48 11.20 -0.18
CA SER A 31 -0.94 11.35 0.18
C SER A 31 -1.84 11.13 -1.05
N GLY A 32 -3.00 10.50 -0.86
CA GLY A 32 -4.03 10.30 -1.90
C GLY A 32 -3.91 9.00 -2.71
N VAL A 33 -2.82 8.23 -2.58
CA VAL A 33 -2.66 6.94 -3.26
C VAL A 33 -2.56 5.83 -2.22
N GLY A 34 -3.71 5.22 -1.91
CA GLY A 34 -3.82 4.02 -1.07
C GLY A 34 -3.18 4.20 0.31
N ALA A 35 -3.92 4.82 1.24
CA ALA A 35 -3.66 4.56 2.65
C ALA A 35 -3.71 3.02 2.83
N CYS A 36 -2.73 2.45 3.54
CA CYS A 36 -2.90 1.13 4.15
C CYS A 36 -4.00 1.26 5.20
N LEU A 37 -5.25 1.40 4.76
CA LEU A 37 -6.37 0.99 5.57
C LEU A 37 -6.13 -0.50 5.81
N PRO A 38 -6.11 -0.97 7.07
CA PRO A 38 -6.24 -2.39 7.30
C PRO A 38 -7.45 -2.87 6.47
N PRO A 39 -7.38 -4.06 5.84
CA PRO A 39 -8.55 -4.58 5.16
C PRO A 39 -9.74 -4.43 6.13
N PRO A 40 -10.87 -3.82 5.71
CA PRO A 40 -12.04 -3.75 6.55
C PRO A 40 -12.29 -5.17 7.02
N GLY A 41 -12.23 -5.37 8.35
CA GLY A 41 -12.03 -6.66 8.99
C GLY A 41 -12.86 -7.74 8.33
N ASP A 42 -12.23 -8.90 8.13
CA ASP A 42 -12.78 -10.10 7.52
C ASP A 42 -14.23 -10.37 7.97
N HIS A 43 -15.20 -9.78 7.27
CA HIS A 43 -16.50 -10.41 7.05
C HIS A 43 -16.26 -11.57 6.08
N LEU A 44 -15.50 -12.56 6.55
CA LEU A 44 -15.42 -13.86 5.92
C LEU A 44 -16.77 -14.52 6.23
N GLU A 45 -17.80 -14.20 5.43
CA GLU A 45 -19.04 -14.97 5.45
C GLU A 45 -18.65 -16.42 5.17
N LEU A 46 -18.73 -17.24 6.22
CA LEU A 46 -18.44 -18.66 6.18
C LEU A 46 -19.40 -19.28 5.17
N ILE A 47 -18.91 -19.65 3.99
CA ILE A 47 -19.71 -20.42 3.03
C ILE A 47 -20.03 -21.75 3.72
N PRO A 48 -21.31 -22.07 3.98
CA PRO A 48 -21.66 -23.34 4.62
C PRO A 48 -21.23 -24.50 3.73
N LEU A 49 -20.50 -25.45 4.32
CA LEU A 49 -20.16 -26.70 3.66
C LEU A 49 -21.43 -27.56 3.51
N PRO A 50 -21.62 -28.27 2.39
CA PRO A 50 -22.79 -29.13 2.20
C PRO A 50 -22.79 -30.27 3.21
N GLU A 51 -23.96 -30.54 3.79
CA GLU A 51 -24.24 -31.74 4.58
C GLU A 51 -24.31 -32.98 3.67
N GLU A 52 -23.70 -34.07 4.14
CA GLU A 52 -23.56 -35.36 3.42
C GLU A 52 -24.85 -36.18 3.32
#